data_AF-A0A2I1DSC2-F1
#
_entry.id   AF-A0A2I1DSC2-F1
#
_cell.length_a   1.000
_cell.length_b   1.000
_cell.length_c   1.000
_cell.angle_alpha   90.00
_cell.angle_beta   90.00
_cell.angle_gamma   90.00
#
_symmetry.space_group_name_H-M   'P 1'
#
loop_
_entity.id
_entity.type
_entity.pdbx_description
1 polymer ?
#
loop_
_entity_poly.entity_id
_entity_poly.type
_entity_poly.pdbx_seq_one_letter_code
_entity_poly.pdbx_strand_id
1 'polypeptide(L)'
;MEDNEDKDNRNSNNINQPIQSPIESTNKQYQIVSSTIVASTFAHRLHEDRNKNKKYTDNKYRKGNNNNRYNHYNNHLQHNPSLNCLQKQHYHQDNKKRLLYQDSLQQKTELIFRPDTPFNLIDFVGGVDYTPTNDDGVIFNRVVKFFRDLTTNIEQEKKILDFSFYLQEDQDQRFYVIIIPSDPTRHSPYKTLNCLSCDSNSETNRISRLPYPTTTREEVSVHHNLWIDAKARPMFIITPKRHIERLSECNDQEIFSMFLLAMQTIEQETRLSNAKWKNVRFLRMTLNHGNARNIEHLHLKIRISHKDLKHFKNYWDEEKKNNFKILESGLYKRDERLTKIS
;
A
#
# COMPACT_ATOMS: atom_id res chain seq x y z
N MET A 1 13.90 -67.02 12.31
CA MET A 1 13.08 -68.24 12.42
C MET A 1 13.11 -68.61 13.88
N GLU A 2 12.12 -68.11 14.61
CA GLU A 2 11.69 -68.61 15.92
C GLU A 2 10.37 -67.89 16.19
N ASP A 3 9.31 -68.68 16.10
CA ASP A 3 7.93 -68.30 16.27
C ASP A 3 7.63 -68.11 17.75
N ASN A 4 6.80 -67.13 18.09
CA ASN A 4 6.01 -67.14 19.31
C ASN A 4 4.68 -66.43 19.03
N GLU A 5 3.68 -67.24 18.72
CA GLU A 5 2.28 -66.90 18.91
C GLU A 5 1.99 -66.92 20.43
N ASP A 6 1.33 -65.89 20.94
CA ASP A 6 0.44 -66.08 22.06
C ASP A 6 -0.78 -65.16 21.94
N LYS A 7 -1.93 -65.79 22.17
CA LYS A 7 -3.28 -65.22 22.13
C LYS A 7 -3.57 -64.61 23.50
N ASP A 8 -4.31 -63.50 23.56
CA ASP A 8 -5.64 -63.55 24.15
C ASP A 8 -6.44 -62.24 24.12
N ASN A 9 -7.72 -62.46 23.81
CA ASN A 9 -8.90 -61.63 23.96
C ASN A 9 -9.01 -60.84 25.28
N ARG A 10 -9.55 -59.62 25.21
CA ARG A 10 -10.74 -59.21 25.99
C ARG A 10 -11.37 -57.88 25.53
N ASN A 11 -12.66 -57.98 25.23
CA ASN A 11 -13.72 -56.97 25.19
C ASN A 11 -13.53 -55.73 26.07
N SER A 12 -13.95 -54.54 25.60
CA SER A 12 -15.24 -53.93 26.00
C SER A 12 -15.47 -52.50 25.42
N ASN A 13 -16.66 -52.35 24.81
CA ASN A 13 -17.56 -51.19 24.73
C ASN A 13 -17.08 -49.78 25.12
N ASN A 14 -17.24 -48.82 24.19
CA ASN A 14 -17.81 -47.49 24.48
C ASN A 14 -18.22 -46.78 23.18
N ILE A 15 -19.52 -46.80 22.84
CA ILE A 15 -20.50 -45.70 23.01
C ILE A 15 -20.17 -44.47 22.15
N ASN A 16 -20.88 -44.41 21.02
CA ASN A 16 -21.11 -43.23 20.20
C ASN A 16 -21.94 -42.19 20.98
N GLN A 17 -21.46 -40.96 21.08
CA GLN A 17 -22.33 -39.79 21.25
C GLN A 17 -21.85 -38.64 20.34
N PRO A 18 -22.74 -38.03 19.54
CA PRO A 18 -22.42 -36.82 18.81
C PRO A 18 -22.59 -35.59 19.72
N ILE A 19 -21.50 -34.86 19.92
CA ILE A 19 -21.52 -33.55 20.59
C ILE A 19 -22.07 -32.53 19.59
N GLN A 20 -23.36 -32.19 19.71
CA GLN A 20 -23.91 -30.97 19.12
C GLN A 20 -23.61 -29.81 20.06
N SER A 21 -22.71 -28.92 19.64
CA SER A 21 -22.53 -27.61 20.28
C SER A 21 -23.54 -26.60 19.71
N PRO A 22 -24.17 -25.76 20.53
CA PRO A 22 -25.02 -24.67 20.03
C PRO A 22 -24.14 -23.53 19.53
N ILE A 23 -24.30 -23.19 18.25
CA ILE A 23 -23.77 -21.95 17.66
C ILE A 23 -24.67 -20.81 18.14
N GLU A 24 -24.25 -20.10 19.18
CA GLU A 24 -24.82 -18.79 19.53
C GLU A 24 -24.30 -17.75 18.52
N SER A 25 -25.16 -17.36 17.58
CA SER A 25 -24.91 -16.23 16.67
C SER A 25 -25.08 -14.92 17.44
N THR A 26 -23.97 -14.39 17.95
CA THR A 26 -23.94 -13.01 18.45
C THR A 26 -23.86 -12.05 17.27
N ASN A 27 -25.04 -11.58 16.83
CA ASN A 27 -25.16 -10.40 15.96
C ASN A 27 -24.60 -9.17 16.71
N LYS A 28 -23.31 -8.90 16.55
CA LYS A 28 -22.69 -7.65 17.04
C LYS A 28 -23.03 -6.51 16.09
N GLN A 29 -23.84 -5.59 16.59
CA GLN A 29 -24.21 -4.34 15.94
C GLN A 29 -22.97 -3.41 15.92
N TYR A 30 -22.38 -3.20 14.75
CA TYR A 30 -21.32 -2.20 14.58
C TYR A 30 -21.93 -0.80 14.77
N GLN A 31 -21.42 -0.04 15.74
CA GLN A 31 -21.75 1.37 15.89
C GLN A 31 -21.19 2.15 14.68
N ILE A 32 -22.08 2.50 13.75
CA ILE A 32 -21.81 3.52 12.74
C ILE A 32 -21.85 4.87 13.47
N VAL A 33 -20.69 5.34 13.92
CA VAL A 33 -20.55 6.72 14.39
C VAL A 33 -20.55 7.62 13.16
N SER A 34 -21.73 8.10 12.77
CA SER A 34 -21.85 9.24 11.86
C SER A 34 -21.48 10.50 12.64
N SER A 35 -20.18 10.77 12.79
CA SER A 35 -19.73 12.04 13.35
C SER A 35 -19.83 13.11 12.26
N THR A 36 -20.84 13.97 12.37
CA THR A 36 -20.84 15.28 11.72
C THR A 36 -19.71 16.08 12.36
N ILE A 37 -18.52 16.06 11.75
CA ILE A 37 -17.39 16.87 12.22
C ILE A 37 -17.71 18.31 11.86
N VAL A 38 -18.03 19.11 12.88
CA VAL A 38 -17.96 20.57 12.81
C VAL A 38 -16.52 20.91 12.41
N ALA A 39 -16.36 21.56 11.27
CA ALA A 39 -15.08 21.98 10.72
C ALA A 39 -14.36 22.92 11.71
N SER A 40 -13.55 22.34 12.58
CA SER A 40 -12.61 23.04 13.43
C SER A 40 -11.34 23.29 12.61
N THR A 41 -11.19 24.51 12.11
CA THR A 41 -9.98 25.02 11.47
C THR A 41 -8.79 24.95 12.43
N PHE A 42 -7.97 23.91 12.32
CA PHE A 42 -6.63 23.89 12.90
C PHE A 42 -5.60 23.55 11.84
N ALA A 43 -5.08 24.62 11.23
CA ALA A 43 -3.87 24.59 10.44
C ALA A 43 -2.67 24.42 11.39
N HIS A 44 -2.11 23.21 11.47
CA HIS A 44 -0.78 23.03 12.04
C HIS A 44 0.30 23.24 10.98
N ARG A 45 1.14 24.23 11.29
CA ARG A 45 2.29 24.74 10.53
C ARG A 45 3.22 23.64 10.04
N LEU A 46 3.39 23.56 8.73
CA LEU A 46 4.63 23.16 8.07
C LEU A 46 5.18 24.40 7.35
N HIS A 47 5.89 25.25 8.09
CA HIS A 47 6.79 26.24 7.52
C HIS A 47 8.22 25.74 7.75
N GLU A 48 8.80 25.11 6.73
CA GLU A 48 10.25 25.01 6.59
C GLU A 48 10.68 25.86 5.39
N ASP A 49 11.33 26.97 5.75
CA ASP A 49 12.31 27.78 5.02
C ASP A 49 12.57 27.47 3.54
N ARG A 50 11.98 28.28 2.67
CA ARG A 50 12.57 28.67 1.39
C ARG A 50 12.75 30.17 1.36
N ASN A 51 13.87 30.65 1.89
CA ASN A 51 14.31 32.01 1.60
C ASN A 51 15.85 32.08 1.57
N LYS A 52 16.43 31.88 0.38
CA LYS A 52 17.77 32.39 0.04
C LYS A 52 17.77 32.91 -1.40
N ASN A 53 17.56 34.23 -1.49
CA ASN A 53 18.24 35.18 -2.36
C ASN A 53 18.70 34.69 -3.75
N LYS A 54 17.88 34.92 -4.79
CA LYS A 54 18.38 35.21 -6.13
C LYS A 54 18.34 36.72 -6.35
N LYS A 55 19.48 37.38 -6.14
CA LYS A 55 19.71 38.74 -6.62
C LYS A 55 19.69 38.73 -8.15
N TYR A 56 18.81 39.52 -8.73
CA TYR A 56 18.87 39.94 -10.12
C TYR A 56 20.12 40.80 -10.32
N THR A 57 21.00 40.37 -11.21
CA THR A 57 21.96 41.27 -11.88
C THR A 57 21.53 41.36 -13.34
N ASP A 58 20.89 42.48 -13.63
CA ASP A 58 20.60 42.97 -14.95
C ASP A 58 21.85 43.70 -15.46
N ASN A 59 22.50 43.20 -16.52
CA ASN A 59 23.09 44.01 -17.59
C ASN A 59 23.97 43.23 -18.57
N LYS A 60 23.78 43.60 -19.85
CA LYS A 60 24.71 43.53 -20.99
C LYS A 60 25.05 42.12 -21.50
N TYR A 61 24.44 41.76 -22.64
CA TYR A 61 25.15 41.70 -23.93
C TYR A 61 24.13 41.70 -25.09
N ARG A 62 24.14 42.80 -25.85
CA ARG A 62 23.54 42.94 -27.18
C ARG A 62 24.56 42.42 -28.19
N LYS A 63 24.15 41.51 -29.07
CA LYS A 63 24.62 41.16 -30.44
C LYS A 63 23.98 39.79 -30.72
N GLY A 64 22.92 39.65 -31.53
CA GLY A 64 22.80 40.07 -32.92
C GLY A 64 23.03 38.84 -33.78
N ASN A 65 21.97 38.15 -34.22
CA ASN A 65 21.90 37.64 -35.60
C ASN A 65 20.50 37.15 -36.00
N ASN A 66 20.26 37.39 -37.29
CA ASN A 66 19.04 37.28 -38.08
C ASN A 66 18.56 35.85 -38.41
N ASN A 67 17.31 35.81 -38.86
CA ASN A 67 16.70 34.90 -39.84
C ASN A 67 16.25 33.50 -39.39
N ASN A 68 14.92 33.30 -39.33
CA ASN A 68 14.18 32.35 -40.18
C ASN A 68 12.67 32.45 -39.89
N ARG A 69 11.91 33.14 -40.75
CA ARG A 69 11.02 32.55 -41.78
C ARG A 69 9.97 31.58 -41.21
N TYR A 70 8.80 32.16 -40.93
CA TYR A 70 7.51 31.49 -40.89
C TYR A 70 7.21 30.84 -42.24
N ASN A 71 6.91 29.54 -42.26
CA ASN A 71 6.17 28.89 -43.33
C ASN A 71 4.82 28.44 -42.76
N HIS A 72 3.79 29.24 -43.04
CA HIS A 72 2.39 28.87 -42.87
C HIS A 72 2.01 27.92 -44.00
N TYR A 73 1.80 26.63 -43.70
CA TYR A 73 1.06 25.74 -44.60
C TYR A 73 -0.42 25.80 -44.24
N ASN A 74 -1.19 26.45 -45.11
CA ASN A 74 -2.65 26.38 -45.13
C ASN A 74 -3.07 25.04 -45.76
N ASN A 75 -3.50 24.09 -44.93
CA ASN A 75 -4.29 22.96 -45.39
C ASN A 75 -5.77 23.26 -45.16
N HIS A 76 -6.45 23.64 -46.24
CA HIS A 76 -7.90 23.65 -46.33
C HIS A 76 -8.41 22.20 -46.28
N LEU A 77 -8.73 21.71 -45.08
CA LEU A 77 -9.56 20.53 -44.89
C LEU A 77 -11.02 20.97 -44.95
N GLN A 78 -11.77 20.35 -45.87
CA GLN A 78 -13.21 20.53 -46.04
C GLN A 78 -13.93 20.20 -44.73
N HIS A 79 -14.57 21.21 -44.15
CA HIS A 79 -15.41 21.08 -42.96
C HIS A 79 -16.65 20.27 -43.33
N ASN A 80 -16.74 19.04 -42.82
CA ASN A 80 -17.95 18.23 -42.89
C ASN A 80 -18.80 18.55 -41.62
N PRO A 81 -19.89 19.32 -41.71
CA PRO A 81 -20.59 19.85 -40.53
C PRO A 81 -21.34 18.78 -39.72
N SER A 82 -21.56 17.60 -40.32
CA SER A 82 -22.34 16.50 -39.76
C SER A 82 -21.60 15.64 -38.72
N LEU A 83 -20.25 15.61 -38.75
CA LEU A 83 -19.44 14.88 -37.75
C LEU A 83 -19.23 15.66 -36.45
N ASN A 84 -19.35 16.99 -36.48
CA ASN A 84 -19.17 17.85 -35.32
C ASN A 84 -20.35 17.83 -34.33
N CYS A 85 -21.54 17.41 -34.77
CA CYS A 85 -22.72 17.36 -33.91
C CYS A 85 -22.71 16.13 -32.97
N LEU A 86 -22.28 14.98 -33.47
CA LEU A 86 -22.17 13.74 -32.67
C LEU A 86 -21.04 13.81 -31.63
N GLN A 87 -19.90 14.41 -31.96
CA GLN A 87 -18.81 14.62 -30.98
C GLN A 87 -19.19 15.61 -29.87
N LYS A 88 -19.97 16.66 -30.18
CA LYS A 88 -20.45 17.61 -29.16
C LYS A 88 -21.49 16.98 -28.22
N GLN A 89 -22.34 16.08 -28.72
CA GLN A 89 -23.32 15.39 -27.89
C GLN A 89 -22.65 14.40 -26.90
N HIS A 90 -21.63 13.66 -27.35
CA HIS A 90 -20.83 12.82 -26.44
C HIS A 90 -20.09 13.65 -25.38
N TYR A 91 -19.48 14.77 -25.77
CA TYR A 91 -18.78 15.66 -24.85
C TYR A 91 -19.71 16.30 -23.79
N HIS A 92 -20.96 16.62 -24.15
CA HIS A 92 -21.95 17.14 -23.21
C HIS A 92 -22.53 16.06 -22.27
N GLN A 93 -22.69 14.82 -22.73
CA GLN A 93 -23.14 13.72 -21.87
C GLN A 93 -22.09 13.31 -20.83
N ASP A 94 -20.81 13.28 -21.20
CA ASP A 94 -19.73 12.98 -20.26
C ASP A 94 -19.57 14.08 -19.20
N ASN A 95 -19.68 15.36 -19.58
CA ASN A 95 -19.64 16.46 -18.64
C ASN A 95 -20.87 16.50 -17.71
N LYS A 96 -22.06 16.10 -18.18
CA LYS A 96 -23.27 16.04 -17.34
C LYS A 96 -23.19 14.91 -16.31
N LYS A 97 -22.63 13.75 -16.66
CA LYS A 97 -22.31 12.68 -15.69
C LYS A 97 -21.27 13.14 -14.67
N ARG A 98 -20.25 13.90 -15.10
CA ARG A 98 -19.18 14.42 -14.24
C ARG A 98 -19.68 15.45 -13.23
N LEU A 99 -20.60 16.34 -13.62
CA LEU A 99 -21.23 17.33 -12.75
C LEU A 99 -22.17 16.70 -11.72
N LEU A 100 -22.99 15.71 -12.13
CA LEU A 100 -23.85 14.97 -11.21
C LEU A 100 -23.05 14.12 -10.20
N TYR A 101 -21.83 13.69 -10.56
CA TYR A 101 -20.91 13.03 -9.65
C TYR A 101 -20.19 14.00 -8.71
N GLN A 102 -19.91 15.23 -9.14
CA GLN A 102 -19.23 16.23 -8.30
C GLN A 102 -20.08 16.67 -7.10
N ASP A 103 -21.39 16.79 -7.27
CA ASP A 103 -22.30 17.14 -6.17
C ASP A 103 -22.53 15.97 -5.19
N SER A 104 -22.36 14.72 -5.62
CA SER A 104 -22.38 13.54 -4.73
C SER A 104 -21.02 13.20 -4.10
N LEU A 105 -19.92 13.70 -4.66
CA LEU A 105 -18.54 13.56 -4.17
C LEU A 105 -18.19 14.52 -3.01
N GLN A 106 -19.07 15.44 -2.62
CA GLN A 106 -18.77 16.45 -1.59
C GLN A 106 -18.68 15.89 -0.17
N GLN A 107 -18.99 14.62 0.07
CA GLN A 107 -18.53 13.89 1.24
C GLN A 107 -17.92 12.58 0.78
N LYS A 108 -16.59 12.56 0.60
CA LYS A 108 -15.87 11.29 0.60
C LYS A 108 -16.15 10.64 1.94
N THR A 109 -17.03 9.64 1.95
CA THR A 109 -17.33 8.87 3.15
C THR A 109 -16.07 8.10 3.53
N GLU A 110 -15.30 8.66 4.45
CA GLU A 110 -14.18 7.97 5.07
C GLU A 110 -14.75 6.97 6.08
N LEU A 111 -14.31 5.72 5.97
CA LEU A 111 -14.69 4.67 6.92
C LEU A 111 -13.48 4.39 7.80
N ILE A 112 -13.65 4.52 9.12
CA ILE A 112 -12.58 4.33 10.09
C ILE A 112 -12.81 3.03 10.85
N PHE A 113 -11.79 2.18 10.89
CA PHE A 113 -11.78 0.91 11.61
C PHE A 113 -10.70 0.95 12.69
N ARG A 114 -11.04 0.47 13.87
CA ARG A 114 -10.13 0.33 15.01
C ARG A 114 -10.18 -1.11 15.50
N PRO A 115 -9.08 -1.66 16.03
CA PRO A 115 -9.15 -2.90 16.79
C PRO A 115 -10.05 -2.70 18.02
N ASP A 116 -10.76 -3.75 18.44
CA ASP A 116 -11.64 -3.71 19.62
C ASP A 116 -10.90 -3.26 20.88
N THR A 117 -9.68 -3.78 21.06
CA THR A 117 -8.75 -3.32 22.08
C THR A 117 -7.76 -2.34 21.45
N PRO A 118 -7.56 -1.15 22.04
CA PRO A 118 -6.54 -0.22 21.58
C PRO A 118 -5.13 -0.83 21.63
N PHE A 119 -4.45 -0.86 20.49
CA PHE A 119 -3.05 -1.29 20.37
C PHE A 119 -2.26 -0.28 19.56
N ASN A 120 -0.96 -0.18 19.82
CA ASN A 120 -0.04 0.30 18.79
C ASN A 120 0.19 -0.81 17.75
N LEU A 121 0.72 -0.46 16.58
CA LEU A 121 0.80 -1.45 15.51
C LEU A 121 1.79 -2.58 15.84
N ILE A 122 2.90 -2.29 16.52
CA ILE A 122 3.92 -3.29 16.86
C ILE A 122 3.38 -4.33 17.85
N ASP A 123 2.64 -3.91 18.87
CA ASP A 123 2.02 -4.82 19.85
C ASP A 123 0.86 -5.59 19.23
N PHE A 124 0.21 -5.02 18.20
CA PHE A 124 -0.86 -5.69 17.48
C PHE A 124 -0.36 -6.80 16.55
N VAL A 125 0.72 -6.55 15.81
CA VAL A 125 1.22 -7.45 14.76
C VAL A 125 2.37 -8.35 15.22
N GLY A 126 3.09 -7.93 16.25
CA GLY A 126 4.37 -8.50 16.66
C GLY A 126 5.55 -7.65 16.17
N GLY A 127 6.60 -7.58 16.99
CA GLY A 127 7.88 -6.95 16.65
C GLY A 127 8.85 -7.89 15.94
N VAL A 128 10.12 -7.51 15.89
CA VAL A 128 11.20 -8.29 15.27
C VAL A 128 11.32 -9.73 15.74
N ASP A 129 11.03 -10.01 17.01
CA ASP A 129 11.24 -11.32 17.63
C ASP A 129 9.96 -12.18 17.70
N TYR A 130 8.85 -11.72 17.11
CA TYR A 130 7.60 -12.46 17.15
C TYR A 130 7.63 -13.71 16.27
N THR A 131 7.12 -14.81 16.82
CA THR A 131 6.75 -16.02 16.06
C THR A 131 5.39 -16.54 16.55
N PRO A 132 4.55 -17.14 15.68
CA PRO A 132 3.27 -17.71 16.11
C PRO A 132 3.40 -18.81 17.17
N THR A 133 4.54 -19.50 17.22
CA THR A 133 4.78 -20.52 18.26
C THR A 133 5.00 -19.92 19.65
N ASN A 134 5.35 -18.64 19.75
CA ASN A 134 5.61 -17.99 21.04
C ASN A 134 4.33 -17.80 21.87
N ASP A 135 3.17 -17.73 21.23
CA ASP A 135 1.91 -17.36 21.85
C ASP A 135 0.74 -18.25 21.41
N ASP A 136 1.02 -19.45 20.89
CA ASP A 136 0.02 -20.38 20.34
C ASP A 136 -0.87 -19.73 19.26
N GLY A 137 -0.28 -18.84 18.46
CA GLY A 137 -0.92 -18.16 17.34
C GLY A 137 -1.91 -17.06 17.74
N VAL A 138 -1.91 -16.59 18.98
CA VAL A 138 -2.83 -15.54 19.44
C VAL A 138 -2.72 -14.27 18.60
N ILE A 139 -1.51 -13.73 18.42
CA ILE A 139 -1.25 -12.54 17.61
C ILE A 139 -1.57 -12.83 16.14
N PHE A 140 -1.17 -13.99 15.61
CA PHE A 140 -1.49 -14.40 14.23
C PHE A 140 -2.99 -14.35 13.97
N ASN A 141 -3.77 -15.04 14.80
CA ASN A 141 -5.22 -15.14 14.67
C ASN A 141 -5.90 -13.77 14.81
N ARG A 142 -5.42 -12.94 15.75
CA ARG A 142 -5.93 -11.57 15.94
C ARG A 142 -5.72 -10.69 14.70
N VAL A 143 -4.52 -10.71 14.14
CA VAL A 143 -4.17 -9.91 12.94
C VAL A 143 -4.99 -10.36 11.74
N VAL A 144 -5.02 -11.66 11.47
CA VAL A 144 -5.77 -12.25 10.36
C VAL A 144 -7.26 -11.92 10.51
N LYS A 145 -7.84 -12.16 11.68
CA LYS A 145 -9.24 -11.86 11.96
C LYS A 145 -9.58 -10.40 11.69
N PHE A 146 -8.78 -9.47 12.22
CA PHE A 146 -9.03 -8.04 12.03
C PHE A 146 -9.05 -7.63 10.55
N PHE A 147 -8.05 -8.05 9.77
CA PHE A 147 -7.99 -7.68 8.36
C PHE A 147 -9.02 -8.42 7.50
N ARG A 148 -9.35 -9.67 7.82
CA ARG A 148 -10.45 -10.41 7.18
C ARG A 148 -11.79 -9.75 7.43
N ASP A 149 -12.13 -9.47 8.69
CA ASP A 149 -13.37 -8.81 9.07
C ASP A 149 -13.48 -7.44 8.39
N LEU A 150 -12.37 -6.68 8.35
CA LEU A 150 -12.30 -5.39 7.64
C LEU A 150 -12.61 -5.56 6.14
N THR A 151 -11.92 -6.47 5.45
CA THR A 151 -12.14 -6.67 4.00
C THR A 151 -13.56 -7.18 3.70
N THR A 152 -14.08 -8.10 4.52
CA THR A 152 -15.46 -8.60 4.43
C THR A 152 -16.47 -7.47 4.60
N ASN A 153 -16.31 -6.62 5.63
CA ASN A 153 -17.20 -5.49 5.86
C ASN A 153 -17.20 -4.51 4.66
N ILE A 154 -16.02 -4.19 4.13
CA ILE A 154 -15.89 -3.26 3.02
C ILE A 154 -16.44 -3.83 1.70
N GLU A 155 -16.02 -5.04 1.32
CA GLU A 155 -16.32 -5.61 0.01
C GLU A 155 -17.70 -6.28 -0.02
N GLN A 156 -18.07 -7.00 1.03
CA GLN A 156 -19.30 -7.80 1.04
C GLN A 156 -20.49 -7.02 1.60
N GLU A 157 -20.32 -6.30 2.71
CA GLU A 157 -21.44 -5.56 3.31
C GLU A 157 -21.64 -4.20 2.64
N LYS A 158 -20.56 -3.41 2.51
CA LYS A 158 -20.64 -2.06 1.94
C LYS A 158 -20.54 -2.01 0.41
N LYS A 159 -20.21 -3.13 -0.24
CA LYS A 159 -20.07 -3.26 -1.71
C LYS A 159 -19.03 -2.29 -2.30
N ILE A 160 -18.00 -1.95 -1.54
CA ILE A 160 -16.91 -1.07 -1.99
C ILE A 160 -15.73 -1.96 -2.41
N LEU A 161 -15.55 -2.17 -3.71
CA LEU A 161 -14.48 -3.04 -4.23
C LEU A 161 -13.17 -2.30 -4.51
N ASP A 162 -13.26 -1.00 -4.81
CA ASP A 162 -12.15 -0.14 -5.17
C ASP A 162 -11.97 0.93 -4.10
N PHE A 163 -10.86 0.89 -3.38
CA PHE A 163 -10.61 1.80 -2.27
C PHE A 163 -9.11 1.97 -1.98
N SER A 164 -8.78 3.09 -1.35
CA SER A 164 -7.47 3.26 -0.71
C SER A 164 -7.59 2.88 0.76
N PHE A 165 -6.74 1.96 1.19
CA PHE A 165 -6.56 1.54 2.57
C PHE A 165 -5.37 2.28 3.17
N TYR A 166 -5.57 2.81 4.36
CA TYR A 166 -4.58 3.62 5.04
C TYR A 166 -4.48 3.26 6.51
N LEU A 167 -3.34 2.73 6.92
CA LEU A 167 -3.05 2.45 8.31
C LEU A 167 -2.20 3.58 8.90
N GLN A 168 -2.65 4.15 10.00
CA GLN A 168 -2.00 5.25 10.72
C GLN A 168 -2.05 5.01 12.22
N GLU A 169 -1.21 5.74 12.96
CA GLU A 169 -1.26 5.83 14.41
C GLU A 169 -1.72 7.23 14.84
N ASP A 170 -2.51 7.31 15.90
CA ASP A 170 -2.93 8.59 16.49
C ASP A 170 -1.85 9.17 17.43
N GLN A 171 -2.17 10.27 18.13
CA GLN A 171 -1.23 10.92 19.06
C GLN A 171 -0.89 10.02 20.26
N ASP A 172 -1.79 9.10 20.61
CA ASP A 172 -1.62 8.10 21.67
C ASP A 172 -1.00 6.80 21.14
N GLN A 173 -0.52 6.82 19.89
CA GLN A 173 0.09 5.69 19.17
C GLN A 173 -0.86 4.50 18.96
N ARG A 174 -2.17 4.72 19.03
CA ARG A 174 -3.14 3.66 18.72
C ARG A 174 -3.32 3.60 17.21
N PHE A 175 -3.18 2.41 16.64
CA PHE A 175 -3.36 2.27 15.20
C PHE A 175 -4.84 2.22 14.82
N TYR A 176 -5.14 2.72 13.62
CA TYR A 176 -6.45 2.65 13.00
C TYR A 176 -6.30 2.59 11.48
N VAL A 177 -7.36 2.13 10.82
CA VAL A 177 -7.42 2.04 9.36
C VAL A 177 -8.48 2.99 8.83
N ILE A 178 -8.12 3.83 7.85
CA ILE A 178 -9.05 4.63 7.05
C ILE A 178 -9.22 3.96 5.69
N ILE A 179 -10.47 3.77 5.29
CA ILE A 179 -10.86 3.35 3.95
C ILE A 179 -11.50 4.53 3.23
N ILE A 180 -10.94 4.85 2.06
CA ILE A 180 -11.46 5.89 1.18
C ILE A 180 -11.86 5.24 -0.15
N PRO A 181 -13.17 5.18 -0.49
CA PRO A 181 -13.61 4.68 -1.78
C PRO A 181 -12.90 5.38 -2.94
N SER A 182 -12.50 4.59 -3.95
CA SER A 182 -11.93 5.13 -5.16
C SER A 182 -13.00 5.82 -5.99
N ASP A 183 -12.59 6.78 -6.80
CA ASP A 183 -13.42 7.29 -7.89
C ASP A 183 -13.79 6.10 -8.81
N PRO A 184 -15.09 5.80 -9.01
CA PRO A 184 -15.53 4.69 -9.85
C PRO A 184 -15.28 4.95 -11.34
N THR A 185 -15.01 6.19 -11.74
CA THR A 185 -14.60 6.53 -13.11
C THR A 185 -13.11 6.25 -13.34
N ARG A 186 -12.34 6.00 -12.29
CA ARG A 186 -10.92 5.68 -12.41
C ARG A 186 -10.73 4.31 -13.07
N HIS A 187 -9.98 4.29 -14.15
CA HIS A 187 -9.62 3.05 -14.83
C HIS A 187 -8.73 2.16 -13.96
N SER A 188 -8.92 0.85 -14.09
CA SER A 188 -8.00 -0.15 -13.55
C SER A 188 -6.59 0.06 -14.12
N PRO A 189 -5.53 -0.34 -13.38
CA PRO A 189 -4.19 -0.41 -13.95
C PRO A 189 -4.19 -1.20 -15.27
N TYR A 190 -3.48 -0.70 -16.27
CA TYR A 190 -3.32 -1.42 -17.54
C TYR A 190 -2.62 -2.75 -17.29
N LYS A 191 -3.18 -3.84 -17.82
CA LYS A 191 -2.55 -5.15 -17.75
C LYS A 191 -1.29 -5.19 -18.61
N THR A 192 -0.16 -5.55 -18.02
CA THR A 192 1.12 -5.69 -18.70
C THR A 192 1.46 -7.17 -18.83
N LEU A 193 2.19 -7.54 -19.89
CA LEU A 193 2.62 -8.94 -20.09
C LEU A 193 3.46 -9.44 -18.90
N ASN A 194 4.31 -8.56 -18.37
CA ASN A 194 5.18 -8.84 -17.23
C ASN A 194 5.01 -7.74 -16.17
N CYS A 195 4.25 -8.03 -15.12
CA CYS A 195 4.11 -7.16 -13.95
C CYS A 195 5.49 -6.85 -13.34
N LEU A 196 5.77 -5.58 -13.04
CA LEU A 196 7.06 -5.16 -12.48
C LEU A 196 7.49 -5.94 -11.22
N SER A 197 6.54 -6.22 -10.32
CA SER A 197 6.82 -6.95 -9.07
C SER A 197 7.02 -8.45 -9.28
N CYS A 198 6.58 -8.99 -10.42
CA CYS A 198 6.73 -10.39 -10.79
C CYS A 198 7.94 -10.63 -11.71
N ASP A 199 8.38 -9.60 -12.42
CA ASP A 199 9.47 -9.68 -13.39
C ASP A 199 10.85 -9.58 -12.71
N SER A 200 11.44 -10.74 -12.42
CA SER A 200 12.79 -10.84 -11.85
C SER A 200 13.91 -10.34 -12.77
N ASN A 201 13.64 -10.22 -14.08
CA ASN A 201 14.62 -9.75 -15.06
C ASN A 201 14.60 -8.23 -15.20
N SER A 202 13.62 -7.54 -14.62
CA SER A 202 13.56 -6.08 -14.60
C SER A 202 14.74 -5.51 -13.82
N GLU A 203 15.47 -4.58 -14.45
CA GLU A 203 16.53 -3.84 -13.76
C GLU A 203 15.97 -3.03 -12.59
N THR A 204 14.81 -2.38 -12.77
CA THR A 204 14.13 -1.64 -11.69
C THR A 204 13.80 -2.55 -10.52
N ASN A 205 13.31 -3.76 -10.80
CA ASN A 205 13.05 -4.78 -9.78
C ASN A 205 14.36 -5.09 -9.03
N ARG A 206 15.39 -5.60 -9.72
CA ARG A 206 16.67 -5.99 -9.11
C ARG A 206 17.31 -4.88 -8.26
N ILE A 207 17.35 -3.64 -8.77
CA ILE A 207 17.97 -2.50 -8.08
C ILE A 207 17.16 -2.03 -6.88
N SER A 208 15.83 -2.13 -6.92
CA SER A 208 14.97 -1.70 -5.80
C SER A 208 14.84 -2.74 -4.69
N ARG A 209 15.21 -4.00 -4.94
CA ARG A 209 15.05 -5.09 -3.98
C ARG A 209 15.94 -4.88 -2.76
N LEU A 210 15.38 -5.16 -1.59
CA LEU A 210 16.11 -5.15 -0.32
C LEU A 210 16.33 -6.56 0.23
N PRO A 211 17.43 -6.80 0.95
CA PRO A 211 17.50 -7.95 1.84
C PRO A 211 16.41 -7.84 2.90
N TYR A 212 15.88 -8.98 3.33
CA TYR A 212 14.94 -9.01 4.45
C TYR A 212 15.64 -8.61 5.75
N PRO A 213 14.88 -8.13 6.75
CA PRO A 213 15.38 -8.01 8.10
C PRO A 213 16.04 -9.31 8.60
N THR A 214 17.10 -9.21 9.40
CA THR A 214 17.84 -10.36 9.93
C THR A 214 16.99 -11.25 10.84
N THR A 215 15.88 -10.70 11.36
CA THR A 215 14.91 -11.41 12.19
C THR A 215 13.74 -11.98 11.37
N THR A 216 13.67 -11.71 10.07
CA THR A 216 12.65 -12.27 9.19
C THR A 216 12.95 -13.74 8.93
N ARG A 217 12.05 -14.59 9.44
CA ARG A 217 12.13 -16.05 9.25
C ARG A 217 11.69 -16.46 7.84
N GLU A 218 12.05 -17.68 7.46
CA GLU A 218 11.70 -18.25 6.14
C GLU A 218 10.19 -18.28 5.90
N GLU A 219 9.41 -18.61 6.93
CA GLU A 219 7.94 -18.62 6.90
C GLU A 219 7.32 -17.26 6.53
N VAL A 220 8.02 -16.15 6.78
CA VAL A 220 7.58 -14.79 6.39
C VAL A 220 8.13 -14.43 5.00
N SER A 221 9.42 -14.70 4.78
CA SER A 221 10.12 -14.32 3.55
C SER A 221 9.70 -15.12 2.33
N VAL A 222 9.11 -16.31 2.50
CA VAL A 222 8.56 -17.12 1.41
C VAL A 222 7.37 -16.41 0.73
N HIS A 223 6.60 -15.60 1.46
CA HIS A 223 5.35 -15.01 0.97
C HIS A 223 5.51 -13.64 0.29
N HIS A 224 6.53 -12.86 0.65
CA HIS A 224 6.64 -11.46 0.24
C HIS A 224 8.00 -11.11 -0.32
N ASN A 225 8.05 -10.03 -1.12
CA ASN A 225 9.27 -9.32 -1.48
C ASN A 225 9.29 -7.95 -0.77
N LEU A 226 10.49 -7.46 -0.47
CA LEU A 226 10.73 -6.16 0.14
C LEU A 226 11.57 -5.27 -0.80
N TRP A 227 11.18 -4.00 -0.91
CA TRP A 227 11.79 -3.05 -1.85
C TRP A 227 11.92 -1.64 -1.25
N ILE A 228 12.84 -0.86 -1.81
CA ILE A 228 12.78 0.60 -1.81
C ILE A 228 11.84 1.05 -2.93
N ASP A 229 11.15 2.17 -2.76
CA ASP A 229 10.37 2.76 -3.83
C ASP A 229 11.19 3.03 -5.09
N ALA A 230 10.71 2.56 -6.25
CA ALA A 230 11.39 2.71 -7.53
C ALA A 230 11.60 4.18 -7.97
N LYS A 231 10.83 5.13 -7.41
CA LYS A 231 10.99 6.57 -7.63
C LYS A 231 11.85 7.24 -6.53
N ALA A 232 12.55 6.44 -5.72
CA ALA A 232 13.38 6.88 -4.59
C ALA A 232 12.65 7.79 -3.57
N ARG A 233 11.34 7.59 -3.39
CA ARG A 233 10.56 8.31 -2.37
C ARG A 233 10.84 7.71 -0.97
N PRO A 234 10.57 8.44 0.13
CA PRO A 234 10.78 7.96 1.50
C PRO A 234 9.72 6.93 1.89
N MET A 235 9.77 5.76 1.28
CA MET A 235 8.93 4.63 1.61
C MET A 235 9.58 3.30 1.26
N PHE A 236 9.26 2.29 2.06
CA PHE A 236 9.49 0.88 1.71
C PHE A 236 8.23 0.31 1.06
N ILE A 237 8.41 -0.70 0.22
CA ILE A 237 7.32 -1.38 -0.48
C ILE A 237 7.40 -2.87 -0.14
N ILE A 238 6.26 -3.45 0.22
CA ILE A 238 6.10 -4.89 0.39
C ILE A 238 5.07 -5.38 -0.63
N THR A 239 5.39 -6.49 -1.29
CA THR A 239 4.54 -7.09 -2.31
C THR A 239 4.44 -8.60 -2.06
N PRO A 240 3.28 -9.24 -2.23
CA PRO A 240 3.24 -10.69 -2.32
C PRO A 240 4.17 -11.21 -3.42
N LYS A 241 4.70 -12.43 -3.29
CA LYS A 241 5.45 -13.09 -4.37
C LYS A 241 4.49 -13.60 -5.45
N ARG A 242 3.37 -14.18 -5.03
CA ARG A 242 2.27 -14.53 -5.91
C ARG A 242 1.63 -13.26 -6.45
N HIS A 243 1.28 -13.23 -7.73
CA HIS A 243 0.56 -12.08 -8.29
C HIS A 243 -0.84 -11.98 -7.67
N ILE A 244 -1.06 -10.93 -6.91
CA ILE A 244 -2.30 -10.66 -6.19
C ILE A 244 -2.73 -9.23 -6.45
N GLU A 245 -4.03 -9.01 -6.65
CA GLU A 245 -4.58 -7.70 -6.93
C GLU A 245 -5.21 -7.03 -5.69
N ARG A 246 -5.71 -7.84 -4.76
CA ARG A 246 -6.57 -7.43 -3.65
C ARG A 246 -6.12 -8.04 -2.33
N LEU A 247 -6.36 -7.35 -1.21
CA LEU A 247 -6.04 -7.91 0.10
C LEU A 247 -6.92 -9.13 0.41
N SER A 248 -8.16 -9.15 -0.07
CA SER A 248 -9.07 -10.30 0.07
C SER A 248 -8.60 -11.57 -0.65
N GLU A 249 -7.72 -11.43 -1.67
CA GLU A 249 -7.12 -12.55 -2.41
C GLU A 249 -5.88 -13.15 -1.73
N CYS A 250 -5.33 -12.49 -0.70
CA CYS A 250 -4.27 -13.05 0.13
C CYS A 250 -4.81 -14.20 0.98
N ASN A 251 -4.00 -15.23 1.24
CA ASN A 251 -4.27 -16.20 2.30
C ASN A 251 -3.87 -15.62 3.68
N ASP A 252 -4.15 -16.34 4.75
CA ASP A 252 -3.97 -15.83 6.12
C ASP A 252 -2.49 -15.62 6.46
N GLN A 253 -1.60 -16.49 5.97
CA GLN A 253 -0.15 -16.35 6.11
C GLN A 253 0.37 -15.14 5.34
N GLU A 254 -0.16 -14.87 4.14
CA GLU A 254 0.17 -13.70 3.33
C GLU A 254 -0.29 -12.41 4.03
N ILE A 255 -1.51 -12.37 4.57
CA ILE A 255 -2.01 -11.22 5.34
C ILE A 255 -1.10 -10.96 6.53
N PHE A 256 -0.89 -11.97 7.38
CA PHE A 256 -0.10 -11.84 8.59
C PHE A 256 1.36 -11.40 8.29
N SER A 257 2.02 -12.12 7.39
CA SER A 257 3.42 -11.90 7.04
C SER A 257 3.66 -10.54 6.39
N MET A 258 2.69 -9.99 5.66
CA MET A 258 2.80 -8.67 5.03
C MET A 258 2.98 -7.56 6.07
N PHE A 259 2.13 -7.56 7.10
CA PHE A 259 2.18 -6.54 8.16
C PHE A 259 3.32 -6.81 9.14
N LEU A 260 3.63 -8.08 9.43
CA LEU A 260 4.79 -8.40 10.28
C LEU A 260 6.08 -7.91 9.62
N LEU A 261 6.30 -8.23 8.34
CA LEU A 261 7.48 -7.76 7.59
C LEU A 261 7.56 -6.23 7.55
N ALA A 262 6.42 -5.52 7.52
CA ALA A 262 6.41 -4.07 7.60
C ALA A 262 7.01 -3.56 8.92
N MET A 263 6.60 -4.15 10.04
CA MET A 263 7.12 -3.79 11.37
C MET A 263 8.58 -4.16 11.53
N GLN A 264 8.96 -5.39 11.14
CA GLN A 264 10.35 -5.84 11.18
C GLN A 264 11.28 -4.94 10.35
N THR A 265 10.82 -4.45 9.19
CA THR A 265 11.59 -3.56 8.33
C THR A 265 11.91 -2.24 9.03
N ILE A 266 10.91 -1.56 9.59
CA ILE A 266 11.12 -0.23 10.19
C ILE A 266 11.91 -0.36 11.49
N GLU A 267 11.65 -1.40 12.28
CA GLU A 267 12.37 -1.68 13.52
C GLU A 267 13.85 -1.98 13.26
N GLN A 268 14.17 -2.80 12.24
CA GLN A 268 15.55 -3.05 11.85
C GLN A 268 16.27 -1.77 11.39
N GLU A 269 15.66 -0.95 10.53
CA GLU A 269 16.29 0.31 10.09
C GLU A 269 16.52 1.27 11.27
N THR A 270 15.59 1.30 12.22
CA THR A 270 15.72 2.07 13.47
C THR A 270 16.91 1.58 14.30
N ARG A 271 17.04 0.25 14.47
CA ARG A 271 18.14 -0.39 15.20
C ARG A 271 19.50 -0.15 14.53
N LEU A 272 19.61 -0.43 13.23
CA LEU A 272 20.86 -0.31 12.47
C LEU A 272 21.37 1.14 12.40
N SER A 273 20.45 2.11 12.41
CA SER A 273 20.81 3.52 12.37
C SER A 273 21.12 4.13 13.75
N ASN A 274 21.16 3.31 14.82
CA ASN A 274 21.35 3.73 16.21
C ASN A 274 20.43 4.90 16.60
N ALA A 275 19.22 4.92 16.03
CA ALA A 275 18.28 5.99 16.29
C ALA A 275 17.75 5.86 17.73
N LYS A 276 17.91 6.92 18.52
CA LYS A 276 17.40 6.99 19.91
C LYS A 276 15.89 7.28 19.96
N TRP A 277 15.13 6.72 19.02
CA TRP A 277 13.68 6.88 18.99
C TRP A 277 13.05 5.94 20.00
N LYS A 278 12.03 6.41 20.71
CA LYS A 278 11.35 5.58 21.71
C LYS A 278 10.59 4.42 21.05
N ASN A 279 10.02 4.67 19.87
CA ASN A 279 9.15 3.75 19.15
C ASN A 279 9.49 3.73 17.66
N VAL A 280 8.98 2.71 16.97
CA VAL A 280 8.99 2.61 15.50
C VAL A 280 8.29 3.83 14.91
N ARG A 281 8.88 4.46 13.87
CA ARG A 281 8.34 5.68 13.28
C ARG A 281 7.97 5.47 11.81
N PHE A 282 6.69 5.62 11.50
CA PHE A 282 6.18 5.75 10.15
C PHE A 282 5.11 6.82 10.09
N LEU A 283 4.87 7.39 8.91
CA LEU A 283 3.84 8.40 8.70
C LEU A 283 2.49 7.75 8.37
N ARG A 284 2.50 6.69 7.56
CA ARG A 284 1.33 5.97 7.08
C ARG A 284 1.74 4.70 6.36
N MET A 285 0.99 3.61 6.51
CA MET A 285 1.03 2.51 5.55
C MET A 285 -0.15 2.61 4.59
N THR A 286 0.09 2.40 3.30
CA THR A 286 -0.92 2.54 2.25
C THR A 286 -1.00 1.26 1.44
N LEU A 287 -2.21 0.73 1.29
CA LEU A 287 -2.51 -0.37 0.39
C LEU A 287 -3.64 0.12 -0.52
N ASN A 288 -3.47 0.01 -1.83
CA ASN A 288 -4.51 0.43 -2.77
C ASN A 288 -5.21 -0.82 -3.30
N HIS A 289 -6.53 -0.79 -3.33
CA HIS A 289 -7.38 -1.91 -3.72
C HIS A 289 -8.06 -1.65 -5.06
N GLY A 290 -8.11 -2.67 -5.93
CA GLY A 290 -8.80 -2.58 -7.22
C GLY A 290 -8.31 -1.38 -8.06
N ASN A 291 -9.21 -0.51 -8.50
CA ASN A 291 -8.89 0.64 -9.35
C ASN A 291 -8.16 1.78 -8.63
N ALA A 292 -8.07 1.75 -7.29
CA ALA A 292 -7.26 2.72 -6.55
C ALA A 292 -5.74 2.56 -6.81
N ARG A 293 -5.34 1.43 -7.38
CA ARG A 293 -3.94 1.10 -7.68
C ARG A 293 -3.44 1.85 -8.90
N ASN A 294 -2.12 1.99 -8.97
CA ASN A 294 -1.44 2.51 -10.16
C ASN A 294 -0.81 1.39 -10.99
N ILE A 295 -0.58 0.23 -10.37
CA ILE A 295 0.08 -0.94 -10.90
C ILE A 295 -0.75 -2.17 -10.54
N GLU A 296 -0.66 -3.21 -11.36
CA GLU A 296 -1.53 -4.38 -11.30
C GLU A 296 -1.35 -5.24 -10.05
N HIS A 297 -0.25 -5.07 -9.31
CA HIS A 297 0.06 -5.88 -8.13
C HIS A 297 -0.25 -5.11 -6.85
N LEU A 298 -0.81 -5.81 -5.87
CA LEU A 298 -1.00 -5.35 -4.51
C LEU A 298 0.33 -4.94 -3.86
N HIS A 299 0.38 -3.70 -3.36
CA HIS A 299 1.54 -3.14 -2.66
C HIS A 299 1.14 -2.53 -1.34
N LEU A 300 1.84 -2.92 -0.28
CA LEU A 300 1.86 -2.19 0.97
C LEU A 300 3.02 -1.20 0.93
N LYS A 301 2.71 0.09 1.00
CA LYS A 301 3.69 1.19 0.99
C LYS A 301 3.83 1.75 2.39
N ILE A 302 5.03 1.65 2.95
CA ILE A 302 5.34 2.11 4.30
C ILE A 302 6.01 3.47 4.18
N ARG A 303 5.25 4.55 4.31
CA ARG A 303 5.79 5.92 4.18
C ARG A 303 6.47 6.34 5.48
N ILE A 304 7.71 6.82 5.35
CA ILE A 304 8.50 7.43 6.43
C ILE A 304 8.79 8.89 6.10
N SER A 305 9.33 9.65 7.05
CA SER A 305 9.73 11.04 6.75
C SER A 305 11.01 11.07 5.92
N HIS A 306 11.21 12.14 5.14
CA HIS A 306 12.47 12.36 4.43
C HIS A 306 13.67 12.44 5.38
N LYS A 307 13.46 12.99 6.59
CA LYS A 307 14.49 13.06 7.64
C LYS A 307 14.90 11.66 8.10
N ASP A 308 13.92 10.79 8.35
CA ASP A 308 14.18 9.42 8.80
C ASP A 308 14.85 8.60 7.70
N LEU A 309 14.39 8.69 6.43
CA LEU A 309 15.07 8.03 5.31
C LEU A 309 16.52 8.51 5.17
N LYS A 310 16.76 9.83 5.25
CA LYS A 310 18.12 10.39 5.18
C LYS A 310 18.99 9.87 6.32
N HIS A 311 18.42 9.74 7.52
CA HIS A 311 19.11 9.16 8.68
C HIS A 311 19.50 7.71 8.38
N PHE A 312 18.56 6.86 7.94
CA PHE A 312 18.83 5.48 7.58
C PHE A 312 19.91 5.33 6.50
N LYS A 313 19.85 6.15 5.43
CA LYS A 313 20.84 6.16 4.33
C LYS A 313 22.28 6.33 4.80
N ASN A 314 22.52 7.03 5.91
CA ASN A 314 23.87 7.24 6.43
C ASN A 314 24.51 5.95 6.97
N TYR A 315 23.68 4.97 7.34
CA TYR A 315 24.11 3.69 7.94
C TYR A 315 23.95 2.50 6.98
N TRP A 316 23.45 2.73 5.77
CA TRP A 316 23.42 1.70 4.74
C TRP A 316 24.82 1.35 4.27
N ASP A 317 24.99 0.09 3.87
CA ASP A 317 26.17 -0.34 3.12
C ASP A 317 26.28 0.37 1.76
N GLU A 318 27.45 0.24 1.13
CA GLU A 318 27.73 0.93 -0.14
C GLU A 318 26.89 0.41 -1.30
N GLU A 319 26.53 -0.88 -1.30
CA GLU A 319 25.68 -1.47 -2.33
C GLU A 319 24.28 -0.82 -2.32
N LYS A 320 23.62 -0.80 -1.16
CA LYS A 320 22.30 -0.22 -0.97
C LYS A 320 22.29 1.29 -1.24
N LYS A 321 23.35 2.01 -0.85
CA LYS A 321 23.53 3.43 -1.21
C LYS A 321 23.64 3.63 -2.72
N ASN A 322 24.41 2.80 -3.41
CA ASN A 322 24.59 2.89 -4.86
C ASN A 322 23.31 2.54 -5.60
N ASN A 323 22.60 1.49 -5.19
CA ASN A 323 21.27 1.14 -5.72
C ASN A 323 20.29 2.30 -5.54
N PHE A 324 20.27 2.95 -4.37
CA PHE A 324 19.42 4.12 -4.16
C PHE A 324 19.76 5.30 -5.08
N LYS A 325 21.05 5.59 -5.30
CA LYS A 325 21.48 6.64 -6.25
C LYS A 325 21.02 6.34 -7.68
N ILE A 326 21.05 5.07 -8.09
CA ILE A 326 20.53 4.65 -9.40
C ILE A 326 19.02 4.93 -9.49
N LEU A 327 18.25 4.63 -8.44
CA LEU A 327 16.82 4.97 -8.39
C LEU A 327 16.57 6.49 -8.43
N GLU A 328 17.34 7.28 -7.66
CA GLU A 328 17.28 8.76 -7.65
C GLU A 328 17.55 9.35 -9.05
N SER A 329 18.40 8.70 -9.85
CA SER A 329 18.69 9.12 -11.23
C SER A 329 17.50 8.94 -12.20
N GLY A 330 16.42 8.32 -11.73
CA GLY A 330 15.20 8.13 -12.50
C GLY A 330 15.17 6.85 -13.33
N LEU A 331 15.79 5.77 -12.86
CA LEU A 331 15.75 4.45 -13.50
C LEU A 331 14.31 4.05 -13.91
N TYR A 332 13.33 4.33 -13.05
CA TYR A 332 11.92 4.04 -13.31
C TYR A 332 11.37 4.68 -14.61
N LYS A 333 11.97 5.77 -15.11
CA LYS A 333 11.53 6.43 -16.35
C LYS A 333 11.91 5.63 -17.60
N ARG A 334 12.87 4.72 -17.47
CA ARG A 334 13.30 3.80 -18.52
C ARG A 334 12.44 2.54 -18.59
N ASP A 335 11.68 2.27 -17.52
CA ASP A 335 10.77 1.14 -17.47
C ASP A 335 9.38 1.56 -17.96
N GLU A 336 9.01 1.15 -19.16
CA GLU A 336 7.76 1.58 -19.83
C GLU A 336 6.50 1.31 -18.98
N ARG A 337 6.54 0.30 -18.10
CA ARG A 337 5.45 -0.03 -17.17
C ARG A 337 5.23 1.05 -16.12
N LEU A 338 6.27 1.78 -15.76
CA LEU A 338 6.25 2.87 -14.79
C LEU A 338 6.11 4.25 -15.44
N THR A 339 6.55 4.41 -16.70
CA THR A 339 6.45 5.68 -17.43
C THR A 339 5.00 6.12 -17.66
N LYS A 340 4.07 5.17 -17.82
CA LYS A 340 2.63 5.46 -17.98
C LYS A 340 1.93 5.92 -16.69
N ILE A 341 2.64 5.89 -15.56
CA ILE A 341 2.11 6.15 -14.21
C ILE A 341 2.62 7.51 -13.67
N SER A 342 3.58 8.14 -14.34
CA SER A 342 4.22 9.40 -13.90
C SER A 342 3.46 10.64 -14.30
#